data_AF-A0A7S1R4M7-F1
#
_entry.id   AF-A0A7S1R4M7-F1
#
_cell.length_a   1.000
_cell.length_b   1.000
_cell.length_c   1.000
_cell.angle_alpha   90.00
_cell.angle_beta   90.00
_cell.angle_gamma   90.00
#
_symmetry.space_group_name_H-M   'P 1'
#
loop_
_entity.id
_entity.type
_entity.pdbx_description
1 polymer ?
#
loop_
_entity_poly.entity_id
_entity_poly.type
_entity_poly.pdbx_seq_one_letter_code
_entity_poly.pdbx_strand_id
1 'polypeptide(L)'
;IYDGYWKGCPYRGLKLWKVFHENMVMFDSENRLVENTTLELIFSEHYKVRHATYVRRLKQLRADKAHEATIAQGTYLFVKLVSTEKIPLKTLTDEPALVAALDNHGVPRIDGGFGYLTRLSVSRLFKQSYEEAKARAEKLTNEHEALKRTTP
;
A
#
# COMPACT_ATOMS: atom_id res chain seq x y z
N ILE A 1 51.98 -15.46 -12.79
CA ILE A 1 52.67 -15.94 -11.56
C ILE A 1 52.23 -17.37 -11.14
N TYR A 2 51.23 -18.02 -11.79
CA TYR A 2 50.77 -19.37 -11.40
C TYR A 2 51.05 -20.51 -12.40
N ASP A 3 52.07 -20.41 -13.25
CA ASP A 3 52.39 -21.49 -14.20
C ASP A 3 53.23 -22.64 -13.60
N GLY A 4 53.70 -22.47 -12.36
CA GLY A 4 54.61 -23.42 -11.69
C GLY A 4 53.94 -24.55 -10.89
N TYR A 5 52.68 -24.40 -10.47
CA TYR A 5 52.06 -25.30 -9.49
C TYR A 5 51.36 -26.54 -10.09
N TRP A 6 51.37 -26.70 -11.42
CA TRP A 6 50.53 -27.71 -12.11
C TRP A 6 51.30 -28.78 -12.88
N LYS A 7 52.64 -28.80 -12.80
CA LYS A 7 53.46 -29.89 -13.37
C LYS A 7 53.33 -31.14 -12.50
N GLY A 8 52.26 -31.91 -12.73
CA GLY A 8 52.03 -33.20 -12.05
C GLY A 8 50.57 -33.51 -11.71
N CYS A 9 49.61 -32.63 -12.04
CA CYS A 9 48.21 -32.86 -11.70
C CYS A 9 47.57 -33.93 -12.62
N PRO A 10 47.20 -35.13 -12.10
CA PRO A 10 46.70 -36.26 -12.91
C PRO A 10 45.35 -35.95 -13.61
N TYR A 11 44.64 -34.92 -13.16
CA TYR A 11 43.33 -34.53 -13.68
C TYR A 11 43.38 -33.74 -15.00
N ARG A 12 44.58 -33.37 -15.49
CA ARG A 12 44.74 -32.59 -16.74
C ARG A 12 44.41 -33.41 -18.00
N GLY A 13 44.74 -34.71 -18.02
CA GLY A 13 44.42 -35.61 -19.14
C GLY A 13 42.93 -35.95 -19.26
N LEU A 14 42.19 -35.85 -18.15
CA LEU A 14 40.76 -36.17 -18.08
C LEU A 14 39.84 -34.95 -18.31
N LYS A 15 40.41 -33.74 -18.51
CA LYS A 15 39.68 -32.47 -18.69
C LYS A 15 38.64 -32.18 -17.59
N LEU A 16 38.90 -32.62 -16.35
CA LEU A 16 37.96 -32.52 -15.23
C LEU A 16 37.91 -31.13 -14.56
N TRP A 17 38.56 -30.12 -15.12
CA TRP A 17 38.59 -28.78 -14.57
C TRP A 17 38.26 -27.76 -15.65
N LYS A 18 37.45 -26.78 -15.29
CA LYS A 18 37.15 -25.59 -16.08
C LYS A 18 37.36 -24.39 -15.18
N VAL A 19 38.25 -23.49 -15.58
CA VAL A 19 38.42 -22.22 -14.86
C VAL A 19 37.33 -21.28 -15.34
N PHE A 20 36.55 -20.78 -14.40
CA PHE A 20 35.55 -19.75 -14.64
C PHE A 20 36.13 -18.42 -14.15
N HIS A 21 36.13 -17.42 -15.02
CA HIS A 21 36.46 -16.05 -14.65
C HIS A 21 35.15 -15.28 -14.58
N GLU A 22 34.82 -14.76 -13.40
CA GLU A 22 33.58 -14.04 -13.15
C GLU A 22 33.78 -12.54 -13.38
N ASN A 23 33.12 -11.99 -14.40
CA ASN A 23 32.92 -10.56 -14.54
C ASN A 23 31.53 -10.22 -14.00
N MET A 24 31.47 -9.65 -12.80
CA MET A 24 30.21 -9.30 -12.12
C MET A 24 29.93 -7.79 -12.21
N VAL A 25 29.92 -7.26 -13.44
CA VAL A 25 29.58 -5.86 -13.70
C VAL A 25 28.07 -5.74 -13.94
N MET A 26 27.40 -4.90 -13.16
CA MET A 26 25.95 -4.68 -13.25
C MET A 26 25.61 -3.21 -13.05
N PHE A 27 24.40 -2.83 -13.44
CA PHE A 27 23.85 -1.52 -13.11
C PHE A 27 23.39 -1.49 -11.65
N ASP A 28 23.76 -0.44 -10.93
CA ASP A 28 23.26 -0.18 -9.59
C ASP A 28 21.86 0.49 -9.62
N SER A 29 21.33 0.80 -8.44
CA SER A 29 20.05 1.47 -8.28
C SER A 29 20.00 2.91 -8.84
N GLU A 30 21.15 3.47 -9.19
CA GLU A 30 21.32 4.80 -9.81
C GLU A 30 21.67 4.71 -11.31
N ASN A 31 21.54 3.51 -11.92
CA ASN A 31 21.90 3.21 -13.30
C ASN A 31 23.38 3.43 -13.64
N ARG A 32 24.29 3.33 -12.67
CA ARG A 32 25.73 3.37 -12.90
C ARG A 32 26.27 1.95 -13.06
N LEU A 33 27.26 1.78 -13.94
CA LEU A 33 27.99 0.51 -14.07
C LEU A 33 28.92 0.34 -12.87
N VAL A 34 28.69 -0.71 -12.09
CA VAL A 34 29.48 -1.06 -10.92
C VAL A 34 30.00 -2.48 -11.06
N GLU A 35 31.31 -2.65 -10.88
CA GLU A 35 31.95 -3.96 -10.78
C GLU A 35 31.82 -4.47 -9.34
N ASN A 36 31.21 -5.63 -9.18
CA ASN A 36 31.09 -6.29 -7.88
C ASN A 36 32.22 -7.31 -7.74
N THR A 37 33.03 -7.17 -6.70
CA THR A 37 34.15 -8.10 -6.45
C THR A 37 33.70 -9.38 -5.77
N THR A 38 32.52 -9.37 -5.12
CA THR A 38 31.97 -10.54 -4.43
C THR A 38 30.45 -10.61 -4.57
N LEU A 39 29.88 -11.82 -4.40
CA LEU A 39 28.43 -12.03 -4.44
C LEU A 39 27.71 -11.33 -3.29
N GLU A 40 28.35 -11.17 -2.13
CA GLU A 40 27.78 -10.48 -0.97
C GLU A 40 27.45 -9.02 -1.26
N LEU A 41 28.26 -8.34 -2.08
CA LEU A 41 27.97 -6.97 -2.50
C LEU A 41 26.68 -6.89 -3.30
N ILE A 42 26.48 -7.83 -4.22
CA ILE A 42 25.27 -7.96 -5.03
C ILE A 42 24.06 -8.18 -4.13
N PHE A 43 24.15 -9.12 -3.19
CA PHE A 43 23.07 -9.38 -2.25
C PHE A 43 22.78 -8.17 -1.36
N SER A 44 23.81 -7.49 -0.85
CA SER A 44 23.63 -6.33 0.02
C SER A 44 22.87 -5.19 -0.67
N GLU A 45 23.22 -4.87 -1.91
CA GLU A 45 22.53 -3.85 -2.70
C GLU A 45 21.12 -4.29 -3.04
N HIS A 46 20.93 -5.56 -3.42
CA HIS A 46 19.60 -6.13 -3.63
C HIS A 46 18.70 -6.00 -2.40
N TYR A 47 19.18 -6.40 -1.22
CA TYR A 47 18.43 -6.31 0.03
C TYR A 47 18.08 -4.87 0.37
N LYS A 48 19.02 -3.93 0.20
CA LYS A 48 18.79 -2.50 0.43
C LYS A 48 17.68 -1.95 -0.45
N VAL A 49 17.72 -2.21 -1.76
CA VAL A 49 16.71 -1.76 -2.72
C VAL A 49 15.35 -2.40 -2.43
N ARG A 50 15.33 -3.71 -2.14
CA ARG A 50 14.10 -4.44 -1.80
C ARG A 50 13.46 -3.90 -0.53
N HIS A 51 14.24 -3.74 0.54
CA HIS A 51 13.76 -3.19 1.80
C HIS A 51 13.16 -1.79 1.61
N ALA A 52 13.89 -0.88 0.94
CA ALA A 52 13.37 0.46 0.63
C ALA A 52 12.05 0.41 -0.16
N THR A 53 11.93 -0.54 -1.10
CA THR A 53 10.71 -0.76 -1.88
C THR A 53 9.56 -1.25 -1.01
N TYR A 54 9.81 -2.17 -0.07
CA TYR A 54 8.79 -2.66 0.88
C TYR A 54 8.31 -1.54 1.81
N VAL A 55 9.24 -0.73 2.34
CA VAL A 55 8.89 0.45 3.15
C VAL A 55 7.97 1.40 2.38
N ARG A 56 8.32 1.73 1.12
CA ARG A 56 7.50 2.60 0.28
C ARG A 56 6.12 1.99 0.02
N ARG A 57 6.07 0.70 -0.34
CA ARG A 57 4.82 -0.03 -0.59
C ARG A 57 3.92 -0.02 0.63
N LEU A 58 4.47 -0.33 1.82
CA LEU A 58 3.72 -0.38 3.06
C LEU A 58 3.17 1.00 3.43
N LYS A 59 3.94 2.07 3.24
CA LYS A 59 3.49 3.45 3.44
C LYS A 59 2.28 3.78 2.56
N GLN A 60 2.37 3.47 1.27
CA GLN A 60 1.27 3.71 0.33
C GLN A 60 0.02 2.90 0.70
N LEU A 61 0.20 1.60 0.96
CA LEU A 61 -0.91 0.72 1.34
C LEU A 61 -1.61 1.19 2.63
N ARG A 62 -0.85 1.72 3.61
CA ARG A 62 -1.43 2.31 4.83
C ARG A 62 -2.23 3.57 4.52
N ALA A 63 -1.76 4.43 3.63
CA ALA A 63 -2.48 5.63 3.21
C ALA A 63 -3.78 5.27 2.48
N ASP A 64 -3.70 4.34 1.53
CA ASP A 64 -4.86 3.86 0.77
C ASP A 64 -5.92 3.26 1.71
N LYS A 65 -5.50 2.41 2.66
CA LYS A 65 -6.41 1.82 3.65
C LYS A 65 -7.00 2.85 4.63
N ALA A 66 -6.23 3.86 5.05
CA ALA A 66 -6.75 4.95 5.87
C ALA A 66 -7.86 5.72 5.13
N HIS A 67 -7.62 6.00 3.84
CA HIS A 67 -8.58 6.68 2.99
C HIS A 67 -9.86 5.85 2.80
N GLU A 68 -9.75 4.56 2.48
CA GLU A 68 -10.89 3.64 2.39
C GLU A 68 -11.71 3.58 3.68
N ALA A 69 -11.03 3.48 4.84
CA ALA A 69 -11.69 3.45 6.15
C ALA A 69 -12.43 4.76 6.43
N THR A 70 -11.84 5.90 6.08
CA THR A 70 -12.47 7.22 6.25
C THR A 70 -13.73 7.36 5.39
N ILE A 71 -13.68 6.93 4.12
CA ILE A 71 -14.86 6.91 3.23
C ILE A 71 -15.96 6.04 3.83
N ALA A 72 -15.61 4.83 4.28
CA ALA A 72 -16.59 3.89 4.83
C ALA A 72 -17.22 4.44 6.12
N GLN A 73 -16.42 5.03 7.01
CA GLN A 73 -16.89 5.67 8.22
C GLN A 73 -17.81 6.85 7.94
N GLY A 74 -17.43 7.73 7.01
CA GLY A 74 -18.27 8.86 6.61
C GLY A 74 -19.58 8.41 5.95
N THR A 75 -19.53 7.36 5.13
CA THR A 75 -20.72 6.75 4.53
C THR A 75 -21.65 6.19 5.60
N TYR A 76 -21.11 5.44 6.57
CA TYR A 76 -21.86 4.92 7.71
C TYR A 76 -22.54 6.04 8.50
N LEU A 77 -21.80 7.11 8.85
CA LEU A 77 -22.35 8.25 9.59
C LEU A 77 -23.47 8.93 8.80
N PHE A 78 -23.28 9.14 7.50
CA PHE A 78 -24.31 9.72 6.65
C PHE A 78 -25.59 8.88 6.62
N VAL A 79 -25.48 7.57 6.33
CA VAL A 79 -26.63 6.65 6.31
C VAL A 79 -27.33 6.62 7.67
N LYS A 80 -26.57 6.66 8.78
CA LYS A 80 -27.13 6.77 10.13
C LYS A 80 -27.94 8.04 10.33
N LEU A 81 -27.40 9.19 9.92
CA LEU A 81 -28.07 10.50 10.09
C LEU A 81 -29.33 10.61 9.24
N VAL A 82 -29.30 10.07 8.02
CA VAL A 82 -30.45 10.05 7.12
C VAL A 82 -31.52 9.10 7.64
N SER A 83 -31.15 7.89 8.06
CA SER A 83 -32.10 6.88 8.57
C SER A 83 -32.72 7.25 9.93
N THR A 84 -32.06 8.12 10.71
CA THR A 84 -32.59 8.67 11.96
C THR A 84 -33.26 10.03 11.79
N GLU A 85 -33.47 10.46 10.54
CA GLU A 85 -34.10 11.73 10.15
C GLU A 85 -33.41 13.00 10.70
N LYS A 86 -32.18 12.89 11.19
CA LYS A 86 -31.37 14.03 11.64
C LYS A 86 -30.93 14.93 10.50
N ILE A 87 -30.72 14.34 9.32
CA ILE A 87 -30.55 15.07 8.07
C ILE A 87 -31.77 14.76 7.20
N PRO A 88 -32.80 15.62 7.21
CA PRO A 88 -33.97 15.43 6.36
C PRO A 88 -33.64 15.83 4.92
N LEU A 89 -33.11 14.88 4.14
CA LEU A 89 -32.75 15.10 2.72
C LEU A 89 -33.92 15.57 1.84
N LYS A 90 -35.17 15.35 2.28
CA LYS A 90 -36.38 15.79 1.56
C LYS A 90 -36.65 17.29 1.68
N THR A 91 -36.16 17.94 2.74
CA THR A 91 -36.37 19.37 3.01
C THR A 91 -35.09 20.19 2.85
N LEU A 92 -33.92 19.56 2.97
CA LEU A 92 -32.62 20.17 2.68
C LEU A 92 -32.33 20.11 1.17
N THR A 93 -32.83 21.10 0.43
CA THR A 93 -32.49 21.33 -0.97
C THR A 93 -31.27 22.25 -1.16
N ASP A 94 -30.91 23.03 -0.15
CA ASP A 94 -29.78 23.96 -0.22
C ASP A 94 -28.45 23.26 0.10
N GLU A 95 -27.55 23.20 -0.90
CA GLU A 95 -26.23 22.59 -0.79
C GLU A 95 -25.38 23.15 0.38
N PRO A 96 -25.32 24.48 0.63
CA PRO A 96 -24.56 25.02 1.76
C PRO A 96 -25.10 24.56 3.11
N ALA A 97 -26.41 24.40 3.24
CA ALA A 97 -27.05 23.95 4.46
C ALA A 97 -26.78 22.45 4.72
N LEU A 98 -26.73 21.64 3.65
CA LEU A 98 -26.34 20.23 3.74
C LEU A 98 -24.87 20.08 4.17
N VAL A 99 -23.98 20.86 3.56
CA VAL A 99 -22.55 20.89 3.92
C VAL A 99 -22.37 21.25 5.40
N ALA A 100 -23.04 22.30 5.88
CA ALA A 100 -23.00 22.69 7.29
C ALA A 100 -23.55 21.61 8.22
N ALA A 101 -24.64 20.94 7.84
CA ALA A 101 -25.20 19.83 8.62
C ALA A 101 -24.23 18.63 8.70
N LEU A 102 -23.57 18.28 7.60
CA LEU A 102 -22.57 17.20 7.55
C LEU A 102 -21.36 17.52 8.43
N ASP A 103 -20.86 18.75 8.38
CA ASP A 103 -19.76 19.21 9.24
C ASP A 103 -20.17 19.18 10.72
N ASN A 104 -21.36 19.70 11.06
CA ASN A 104 -21.88 19.72 12.43
C ASN A 104 -22.04 18.31 13.02
N HIS A 105 -22.29 17.31 12.18
CA HIS A 105 -22.39 15.91 12.61
C HIS A 105 -21.08 15.12 12.48
N GLY A 106 -19.97 15.79 12.17
CA GLY A 106 -18.63 15.18 12.16
C GLY A 106 -18.42 14.21 11.00
N VAL A 107 -19.13 14.38 9.89
CA VAL A 107 -18.88 13.60 8.68
C VAL A 107 -17.56 14.08 8.06
N PRO A 108 -16.60 13.18 7.80
CA PRO A 108 -15.28 13.59 7.32
C PRO A 108 -15.33 14.15 5.91
N ARG A 109 -14.55 15.20 5.64
CA ARG A 109 -14.31 15.70 4.29
C ARG A 109 -13.15 14.95 3.65
N ILE A 110 -13.29 14.64 2.37
CA ILE A 110 -12.26 13.98 1.56
C ILE A 110 -12.02 14.83 0.33
N ASP A 111 -10.76 15.17 0.06
CA ASP A 111 -10.34 16.06 -1.03
C ASP A 111 -11.08 17.41 -1.03
N GLY A 112 -11.38 17.93 0.18
CA GLY A 112 -12.05 19.21 0.39
C GLY A 112 -13.59 19.17 0.38
N GLY A 113 -14.21 18.01 0.14
CA GLY A 113 -15.67 17.93 0.04
C GLY A 113 -16.30 16.58 0.40
N PHE A 114 -17.58 16.45 0.01
CA PHE A 114 -18.43 15.28 0.28
C PHE A 114 -18.82 14.51 -0.99
N GLY A 115 -18.04 14.64 -2.06
CA GLY A 115 -18.35 14.04 -3.37
C GLY A 115 -18.46 12.51 -3.36
N TYR A 116 -17.90 11.85 -2.34
CA TYR A 116 -18.04 10.40 -2.16
C TYR A 116 -19.43 10.00 -1.65
N LEU A 117 -20.17 10.92 -0.98
CA LEU A 117 -21.54 10.69 -0.50
C LEU A 117 -22.57 10.93 -1.59
N THR A 118 -22.37 11.94 -2.45
CA THR A 118 -23.30 12.26 -3.54
C THR A 118 -23.37 11.16 -4.61
N ARG A 119 -22.35 10.30 -4.68
CA ARG A 119 -22.30 9.11 -5.54
C ARG A 119 -23.08 7.92 -4.99
N LEU A 120 -23.63 7.99 -3.78
CA LEU A 120 -24.42 6.91 -3.20
C LEU A 120 -25.78 6.84 -3.90
N SER A 121 -26.21 5.64 -4.27
CA SER A 121 -27.57 5.43 -4.74
C SER A 121 -28.57 5.62 -3.60
N VAL A 122 -29.73 6.19 -3.88
CA VAL A 122 -30.81 6.40 -2.89
C VAL A 122 -31.23 5.08 -2.20
N SER A 123 -31.13 3.95 -2.91
CA SER A 123 -31.37 2.61 -2.37
C SER A 123 -30.43 2.21 -1.22
N ARG A 124 -29.24 2.82 -1.13
CA ARG A 124 -28.25 2.59 -0.06
C ARG A 124 -28.44 3.52 1.14
N LEU A 125 -29.59 4.20 1.24
CA LEU A 125 -29.95 5.03 2.38
C LEU A 125 -30.98 4.36 3.30
N PHE A 126 -31.49 3.18 2.91
CA PHE A 126 -32.49 2.44 3.68
C PHE A 126 -31.89 1.64 4.82
N LYS A 127 -32.69 1.31 5.82
CA LYS A 127 -32.30 0.67 7.09
C LYS A 127 -31.45 -0.59 6.95
N GLN A 128 -31.63 -1.37 5.88
CA GLN A 128 -30.86 -2.59 5.60
C GLN A 128 -29.39 -2.28 5.22
N SER A 129 -29.16 -1.15 4.53
CA SER A 129 -27.82 -0.68 4.15
C SER A 129 -27.02 -0.08 5.32
N TYR A 130 -27.68 0.22 6.45
CA TYR A 130 -27.01 0.74 7.64
C TYR A 130 -26.09 -0.32 8.27
N GLU A 131 -26.58 -1.54 8.48
CA GLU A 131 -25.77 -2.62 9.08
C GLU A 131 -24.63 -3.03 8.13
N GLU A 132 -24.87 -3.04 6.82
CA GLU A 132 -23.82 -3.27 5.83
C GLU A 132 -22.73 -2.18 5.85
N ALA A 133 -23.14 -0.90 5.91
CA ALA A 133 -22.22 0.22 6.00
C ALA A 133 -21.41 0.20 7.30
N LYS A 134 -22.06 -0.15 8.41
CA LYS A 134 -21.41 -0.31 9.73
C LYS A 134 -20.39 -1.44 9.70
N ALA A 135 -20.78 -2.64 9.27
CA ALA A 135 -19.89 -3.79 9.20
C ALA A 135 -18.69 -3.52 8.27
N ARG A 136 -18.91 -2.81 7.17
CA ARG A 136 -17.84 -2.40 6.24
C ARG A 136 -16.88 -1.40 6.89
N ALA A 137 -17.39 -0.39 7.60
CA ALA A 137 -16.56 0.59 8.29
C ALA A 137 -15.71 -0.06 9.39
N GLU A 138 -16.30 -0.93 10.20
CA GLU A 138 -15.59 -1.69 11.24
C GLU A 138 -14.52 -2.60 10.63
N LYS A 139 -14.85 -3.35 9.58
CA LYS A 139 -13.89 -4.22 8.87
C LYS A 139 -12.68 -3.43 8.36
N LEU A 140 -12.91 -2.33 7.65
CA LEU A 140 -11.81 -1.53 7.07
C LEU A 140 -10.97 -0.84 8.15
N THR A 141 -11.60 -0.41 9.24
CA THR A 141 -10.87 0.14 10.40
C THR A 141 -9.96 -0.91 11.03
N ASN A 142 -10.47 -2.13 11.23
CA ASN A 142 -9.70 -3.24 11.77
C ASN A 142 -8.55 -3.67 10.85
N GLU A 143 -8.79 -3.73 9.52
CA GLU A 143 -7.75 -3.99 8.52
C GLU A 143 -6.66 -2.92 8.55
N HIS A 144 -7.04 -1.64 8.66
CA HIS A 144 -6.09 -0.54 8.75
C HIS A 144 -5.23 -0.62 10.03
N GLU A 145 -5.85 -0.91 11.17
CA GLU A 145 -5.14 -1.09 12.44
C GLU A 145 -4.20 -2.30 12.43
N ALA A 146 -4.61 -3.41 11.82
CA ALA A 146 -3.74 -4.57 11.62
C ALA A 146 -2.52 -4.21 10.76
N LEU A 147 -2.72 -3.45 9.68
CA LEU A 147 -1.67 -3.04 8.77
C LEU A 147 -0.68 -2.03 9.39
N LYS A 148 -1.11 -1.23 10.37
CA LYS A 148 -0.21 -0.37 11.15
C LYS A 148 0.80 -1.16 11.98
N ARG A 149 0.43 -2.37 12.42
CA ARG A 149 1.28 -3.24 13.24
C ARG A 149 2.27 -4.06 12.41
N THR A 150 2.04 -4.19 11.10
CA THR A 150 2.96 -4.91 10.20
C THR A 150 4.25 -4.12 10.02
N THR A 151 5.41 -4.74 10.25
CA THR A 151 6.72 -4.17 9.95
C THR A 151 7.12 -4.44 8.49
N PRO A 152 7.83 -3.50 7.84
CA PRO A 152 8.36 -3.69 6.49
C PRO A 152 9.46 -4.75 6.41
#